data_AF-A0A967HVZ9-F1
#
_entry.id   AF-A0A967HVZ9-F1
#
_cell.length_a   1.000
_cell.length_b   1.000
_cell.length_c   1.000
_cell.angle_alpha   90.00
_cell.angle_beta   90.00
_cell.angle_gamma   90.00
#
_symmetry.space_group_name_H-M   'P 1'
#
loop_
_entity.id
_entity.type
_entity.pdbx_description
1 polymer ?
#
loop_
_entity_poly.entity_id
_entity_poly.type
_entity_poly.pdbx_seq_one_letter_code
_entity_poly.pdbx_strand_id
1 'polypeptide(L)'
;RRLRKISEDIAFPLAQLADRSPRSLSSGQQRKAALVSLLALEPQVLILDEPLAGLNARERRRVVSLLHQWNRGNRTMLVIAHELELFLGWVGSVVVMDAGRFVFCGSPTELCQSGDPAVRQAASLPPVVELSYHLQQRGFSKRPVSADSATVRRQLEEALKLLGHSSGATT
;
A
#
# COMPACT_ATOMS: atom_id res chain seq x y z
N ARG A 1 10.49 -25.73 -11.42
CA ARG A 1 9.67 -25.90 -10.18
C ARG A 1 9.28 -24.56 -9.53
N ARG A 2 10.21 -23.62 -9.28
CA ARG A 2 9.91 -22.32 -8.63
C ARG A 2 9.06 -21.35 -9.46
N LEU A 3 9.43 -21.14 -10.74
CA LEU A 3 8.63 -20.33 -11.68
C LEU A 3 7.16 -20.74 -11.68
N ARG A 4 6.89 -22.05 -11.69
CA ARG A 4 5.53 -22.60 -11.64
C ARG A 4 4.80 -22.19 -10.37
N LYS A 5 5.41 -22.36 -9.20
CA LYS A 5 4.83 -21.96 -7.91
C LYS A 5 4.48 -20.46 -7.89
N ILE A 6 5.43 -19.60 -8.23
CA ILE A 6 5.22 -18.14 -8.23
C ILE A 6 4.10 -17.75 -9.22
N SER A 7 4.05 -18.40 -10.38
CA SER A 7 3.00 -18.18 -11.37
C SER A 7 1.61 -18.60 -10.87
N GLU A 8 1.52 -19.71 -10.13
CA GLU A 8 0.29 -20.17 -9.47
C GLU A 8 -0.16 -19.18 -8.38
N ASP A 9 0.77 -18.68 -7.54
CA ASP A 9 0.49 -17.75 -6.45
C ASP A 9 -0.18 -16.44 -6.93
N ILE A 10 0.17 -15.97 -8.13
CA ILE A 10 -0.47 -14.79 -8.75
C ILE A 10 -1.56 -15.14 -9.78
N ALA A 11 -1.93 -16.41 -9.89
CA ALA A 11 -2.86 -16.95 -10.88
C ALA A 11 -2.55 -16.48 -12.32
N PHE A 12 -1.26 -16.53 -12.67
CA PHE A 12 -0.77 -16.22 -13.99
C PHE A 12 -0.35 -17.51 -14.70
N PRO A 13 -1.05 -17.94 -15.77
CA PRO A 13 -0.77 -19.21 -16.44
C PRO A 13 0.48 -19.10 -17.35
N LEU A 14 1.65 -18.85 -16.74
CA LEU A 14 2.92 -18.63 -17.45
C LEU A 14 3.24 -19.79 -18.41
N ALA A 15 2.91 -21.03 -18.03
CA ALA A 15 3.14 -22.22 -18.85
C ALA A 15 2.35 -22.18 -20.19
N GLN A 16 1.15 -21.62 -20.21
CA GLN A 16 0.33 -21.50 -21.43
C GLN A 16 0.79 -20.37 -22.35
N LEU A 17 1.66 -19.50 -21.82
CA LEU A 17 2.21 -18.34 -22.52
C LEU A 17 3.68 -18.53 -22.89
N ALA A 18 4.30 -19.66 -22.50
CA ALA A 18 5.73 -19.89 -22.66
C ALA A 18 6.18 -19.89 -24.12
N ASP A 19 5.35 -20.44 -25.01
CA ASP A 19 5.66 -20.53 -26.46
C ASP A 19 5.25 -19.28 -27.24
N ARG A 20 4.62 -18.29 -26.58
CA ARG A 20 4.23 -17.04 -27.22
C ARG A 20 5.38 -16.06 -27.22
N SER A 21 5.54 -15.31 -28.31
CA SER A 21 6.46 -14.18 -28.34
C SER A 21 6.10 -13.18 -27.22
N PRO A 22 7.06 -12.71 -26.40
CA PRO A 22 6.80 -11.69 -25.36
C PRO A 22 6.10 -10.45 -25.91
N ARG A 23 6.36 -10.10 -27.18
CA ARG A 23 5.75 -8.97 -27.88
C ARG A 23 4.26 -9.16 -28.20
N SER A 24 3.77 -10.39 -28.16
CA SER A 24 2.35 -10.73 -28.40
C SER A 24 1.50 -10.73 -27.11
N LEU A 25 2.13 -10.59 -25.96
CA LEU A 25 1.45 -10.51 -24.66
C LEU A 25 0.90 -9.10 -24.44
N SER A 26 -0.22 -8.98 -23.72
CA SER A 26 -0.68 -7.67 -23.25
C SER A 26 0.34 -7.05 -22.28
N SER A 27 0.35 -5.72 -22.14
CA SER A 27 1.28 -5.02 -21.24
C SER A 27 1.23 -5.55 -19.80
N GLY A 28 0.03 -5.86 -19.29
CA GLY A 28 -0.14 -6.49 -17.97
C GLY A 28 0.38 -7.93 -17.90
N GLN A 29 0.29 -8.71 -18.98
CA GLN A 29 0.88 -10.04 -19.05
C GLN A 29 2.41 -9.98 -19.13
N GLN A 30 2.97 -9.02 -19.88
CA GLN A 30 4.42 -8.78 -19.95
C GLN A 30 4.98 -8.43 -18.57
N ARG A 31 4.32 -7.52 -17.85
CA ARG A 31 4.71 -7.15 -16.47
C ARG A 31 4.65 -8.33 -15.51
N LYS A 32 3.57 -9.11 -15.53
CA LYS A 32 3.46 -10.33 -14.70
C LYS A 32 4.54 -11.36 -15.03
N ALA A 33 4.83 -11.57 -16.31
CA ALA A 33 5.89 -12.47 -16.74
C ALA A 33 7.28 -11.99 -16.30
N ALA A 34 7.55 -10.68 -16.39
CA ALA A 34 8.79 -10.08 -15.92
C ALA A 34 8.93 -10.24 -14.40
N LEU A 35 7.90 -9.92 -13.63
CA LEU A 35 7.91 -10.06 -12.17
C LEU A 35 8.12 -11.51 -11.73
N VAL A 36 7.39 -12.46 -12.31
CA VAL A 36 7.54 -13.90 -12.00
C VAL A 36 8.95 -14.38 -12.32
N SER A 37 9.47 -14.00 -13.49
CA SER A 37 10.84 -14.33 -13.90
C SER A 37 11.87 -13.79 -12.92
N LEU A 38 11.71 -12.54 -12.50
CA LEU A 38 12.63 -11.87 -11.60
C LEU A 38 12.61 -12.49 -10.19
N LEU A 39 11.41 -12.75 -9.64
CA LEU A 39 11.29 -13.36 -8.32
C LEU A 39 11.82 -14.80 -8.28
N ALA A 40 11.78 -15.52 -9.41
CA ALA A 40 12.35 -16.86 -9.52
C ALA A 40 13.88 -16.91 -9.41
N LEU A 41 14.57 -15.78 -9.64
CA LEU A 41 16.02 -15.65 -9.46
C LEU A 41 16.44 -15.55 -7.98
N GLU A 42 15.48 -15.37 -7.06
CA GLU A 42 15.74 -15.18 -5.63
C GLU A 42 16.79 -14.10 -5.32
N PRO A 43 16.62 -12.87 -5.84
CA PRO A 43 17.61 -11.83 -5.58
C PRO A 43 17.68 -11.49 -4.08
N GLN A 44 18.81 -11.00 -3.61
CA GLN A 44 18.94 -10.48 -2.25
C GLN A 44 18.30 -9.09 -2.12
N VAL A 45 18.31 -8.33 -3.21
CA VAL A 45 17.77 -6.97 -3.31
C VAL A 45 16.81 -6.90 -4.48
N LEU A 46 15.60 -6.38 -4.23
CA LEU A 46 14.56 -6.20 -5.23
C LEU A 46 14.20 -4.72 -5.33
N ILE A 47 14.31 -4.14 -6.52
CA ILE A 47 13.85 -2.77 -6.82
C ILE A 47 12.72 -2.87 -7.83
N LEU A 48 11.57 -2.30 -7.51
CA LEU A 48 10.37 -2.34 -8.34
C LEU A 48 9.87 -0.93 -8.60
N ASP A 49 9.83 -0.54 -9.87
CA ASP A 49 9.19 0.69 -10.31
C ASP A 49 7.78 0.41 -10.81
N GLU A 50 6.78 0.94 -10.10
CA GLU A 50 5.36 0.81 -10.41
C GLU A 50 4.90 -0.63 -10.73
N PRO A 51 5.18 -1.63 -9.85
CA PRO A 51 4.95 -3.04 -10.16
C PRO A 51 3.47 -3.42 -10.31
N LEU A 52 2.56 -2.53 -9.89
CA LEU A 52 1.11 -2.77 -9.89
C LEU A 52 0.39 -2.12 -11.07
N ALA A 53 1.11 -1.36 -11.90
CA ALA A 53 0.52 -0.62 -12.99
C ALA A 53 -0.11 -1.56 -14.04
N GLY A 54 -1.34 -1.24 -14.47
CA GLY A 54 -2.09 -2.04 -15.44
C GLY A 54 -2.69 -3.35 -14.90
N LEU A 55 -2.61 -3.60 -13.58
CA LEU A 55 -3.28 -4.72 -12.92
C LEU A 55 -4.63 -4.29 -12.36
N ASN A 56 -5.61 -5.20 -12.37
CA ASN A 56 -6.89 -4.97 -11.69
C ASN A 56 -6.78 -5.20 -10.17
N ALA A 57 -7.79 -4.80 -9.40
CA ALA A 57 -7.79 -4.86 -7.93
C ALA A 57 -7.56 -6.29 -7.36
N ARG A 58 -7.97 -7.35 -8.06
CA ARG A 58 -7.73 -8.73 -7.62
C ARG A 58 -6.28 -9.15 -7.89
N GLU A 59 -5.75 -8.77 -9.05
CA GLU A 59 -4.35 -9.03 -9.43
C GLU A 59 -3.37 -8.28 -8.54
N ARG A 60 -3.62 -7.01 -8.24
CA ARG A 60 -2.79 -6.21 -7.33
C ARG A 60 -2.65 -6.86 -5.97
N ARG A 61 -3.76 -7.29 -5.37
CA ARG A 61 -3.75 -8.00 -4.07
C ARG A 61 -2.89 -9.26 -4.10
N ARG A 62 -2.95 -10.04 -5.18
CA ARG A 62 -2.12 -11.25 -5.33
C ARG A 62 -0.63 -10.90 -5.43
N VAL A 63 -0.29 -9.90 -6.24
CA VAL A 63 1.09 -9.43 -6.39
C VAL A 63 1.64 -8.90 -5.06
N VAL A 64 0.87 -8.07 -4.35
CA VAL A 64 1.25 -7.53 -3.04
C VAL A 64 1.46 -8.67 -2.02
N SER A 65 0.57 -9.65 -1.96
CA SER A 65 0.75 -10.82 -1.08
C SER A 65 2.02 -11.61 -1.40
N LEU A 66 2.32 -11.78 -2.69
CA LEU A 66 3.54 -12.45 -3.14
C LEU A 66 4.79 -11.66 -2.75
N LEU A 67 4.80 -10.34 -2.97
CA LEU A 67 5.90 -9.46 -2.58
C LEU A 67 6.11 -9.47 -1.06
N HIS A 68 5.03 -9.41 -0.29
CA HIS A 68 5.08 -9.49 1.16
C HIS A 68 5.68 -10.83 1.62
N GLN A 69 5.25 -11.95 1.04
CA GLN A 69 5.82 -13.27 1.34
C GLN A 69 7.30 -13.34 0.98
N TRP A 70 7.69 -12.78 -0.16
CA TRP A 70 9.07 -12.75 -0.60
C TRP A 70 9.98 -11.96 0.36
N ASN A 71 9.49 -10.84 0.90
CA ASN A 71 10.24 -9.97 1.81
C ASN A 71 10.54 -10.60 3.17
N ARG A 72 9.79 -11.64 3.58
CA ARG A 72 9.96 -12.29 4.88
C ARG A 72 11.28 -13.06 5.04
N GLY A 73 12.01 -13.31 3.95
CA GLY A 73 13.25 -14.09 4.00
C GLY A 73 14.49 -13.21 3.94
N ASN A 74 14.87 -12.50 5.01
CA ASN A 74 16.11 -11.70 5.15
C ASN A 74 16.60 -11.02 3.85
N ARG A 75 15.67 -10.42 3.10
CA ARG A 75 15.91 -9.76 1.81
C ARG A 75 15.55 -8.30 1.92
N THR A 76 16.01 -7.50 0.96
CA THR A 76 15.68 -6.08 0.88
C THR A 76 14.77 -5.82 -0.33
N MET A 77 13.72 -5.04 -0.10
CA MET A 77 12.81 -4.59 -1.17
C MET A 77 12.66 -3.08 -1.13
N LEU A 78 12.83 -2.43 -2.29
CA LEU A 78 12.45 -1.06 -2.55
C LEU A 78 11.33 -1.06 -3.59
N VAL A 79 10.20 -0.43 -3.26
CA VAL A 79 9.06 -0.30 -4.16
C VAL A 79 8.76 1.17 -4.36
N ILE A 80 8.71 1.59 -5.60
CA ILE A 80 8.19 2.89 -6.03
C ILE A 80 6.74 2.65 -6.43
N ALA A 81 5.81 3.26 -5.70
CA ALA A 81 4.38 3.12 -5.94
C ALA A 81 3.64 4.37 -5.48
N HIS A 82 2.55 4.69 -6.19
CA HIS A 82 1.61 5.74 -5.81
C HIS A 82 0.50 5.25 -4.86
N GLU A 83 0.25 3.94 -4.77
CA GLU A 83 -0.83 3.35 -3.94
C GLU A 83 -0.32 2.89 -2.57
N LEU A 84 -0.10 3.82 -1.63
CA LEU A 84 0.44 3.50 -0.30
C LEU A 84 -0.40 2.49 0.50
N GLU A 85 -1.72 2.49 0.33
CA GLU A 85 -2.66 1.64 1.09
C GLU A 85 -2.27 0.14 1.06
N LEU A 86 -1.73 -0.33 -0.07
CA LEU A 86 -1.36 -1.72 -0.26
C LEU A 86 -0.06 -2.12 0.46
N PHE A 87 0.73 -1.14 0.90
CA PHE A 87 2.08 -1.33 1.44
C PHE A 87 2.19 -0.96 2.92
N LEU A 88 1.44 0.06 3.39
CA LEU A 88 1.55 0.61 4.74
C LEU A 88 1.46 -0.43 5.87
N GLY A 89 0.75 -1.54 5.65
CA GLY A 89 0.57 -2.59 6.66
C GLY A 89 1.78 -3.49 6.90
N TRP A 90 2.83 -3.43 6.07
CA TRP A 90 3.95 -4.38 6.16
C TRP A 90 5.32 -3.84 5.73
N VAL A 91 5.40 -2.64 5.17
CA VAL A 91 6.69 -2.00 4.89
C VAL A 91 7.32 -1.45 6.17
N GLY A 92 8.66 -1.54 6.26
CA GLY A 92 9.39 -1.05 7.43
C GLY A 92 9.62 0.46 7.43
N SER A 93 9.73 1.07 6.25
CA SER A 93 9.95 2.51 6.08
C SER A 93 9.24 3.02 4.83
N VAL A 94 8.95 4.32 4.82
CA VAL A 94 8.37 5.06 3.72
C VAL A 94 9.18 6.33 3.50
N VAL A 95 9.43 6.62 2.23
CA VAL A 95 10.06 7.86 1.79
C VAL A 95 9.06 8.56 0.88
N VAL A 96 8.79 9.84 1.16
CA VAL A 96 7.93 10.67 0.32
C VAL A 96 8.80 11.70 -0.37
N MET A 97 8.62 11.83 -1.68
CA MET A 97 9.31 12.79 -2.52
C MET A 97 8.31 13.78 -3.11
N ASP A 98 8.68 15.05 -3.12
CA ASP A 98 7.96 16.11 -3.83
C ASP A 98 8.95 17.03 -4.54
N ALA A 99 8.67 17.35 -5.81
CA ALA A 99 9.52 18.19 -6.66
C ALA A 99 11.03 17.84 -6.60
N GLY A 100 11.36 16.55 -6.59
CA GLY A 100 12.75 16.06 -6.56
C GLY A 100 13.43 16.14 -5.18
N ARG A 101 12.72 16.48 -4.11
CA ARG A 101 13.23 16.53 -2.75
C ARG A 101 12.54 15.50 -1.86
N PHE A 102 13.28 14.95 -0.91
CA PHE A 102 12.71 14.14 0.16
C PHE A 102 11.98 15.06 1.14
N VAL A 103 10.66 14.90 1.25
CA VAL A 103 9.83 15.65 2.20
C VAL A 103 9.52 14.85 3.46
N PHE A 104 9.67 13.52 3.40
CA PHE A 104 9.50 12.65 4.56
C PHE A 104 10.36 11.38 4.42
N CYS A 105 10.91 10.92 5.54
CA CYS A 105 11.56 9.62 5.67
C CYS A 105 11.29 9.09 7.09
N GLY A 106 10.67 7.93 7.20
CA GLY A 106 10.33 7.36 8.50
C GLY A 106 9.46 6.11 8.38
N SER A 107 8.89 5.67 9.49
CA SER A 107 7.95 4.56 9.55
C SER A 107 6.58 4.92 8.95
N PRO A 108 5.78 3.92 8.52
CA PRO A 108 4.38 4.13 8.13
C PRO A 108 3.55 4.85 9.21
N THR A 109 3.82 4.56 10.49
CA THR A 109 3.11 5.16 11.62
C THR A 109 3.42 6.64 11.75
N GLU A 110 4.70 7.02 11.68
CA GLU A 110 5.12 8.43 11.68
C GLU A 110 4.54 9.19 10.48
N LEU A 111 4.49 8.56 9.30
CA LEU A 111 3.89 9.16 8.12
C LEU A 111 2.39 9.46 8.33
N CYS A 112 1.63 8.48 8.84
CA CYS A 112 0.21 8.65 9.10
C CYS A 112 -0.07 9.76 10.12
N GLN A 113 0.79 9.88 11.14
CA GLN A 113 0.70 10.88 12.20
C GLN A 113 1.24 12.26 11.80
N SER A 114 1.90 12.37 10.64
CA SER A 114 2.46 13.63 10.19
C SER A 114 1.36 14.69 10.06
N GLY A 115 1.55 15.81 10.76
CA GLY A 115 0.72 17.00 10.64
C GLY A 115 1.22 17.99 9.58
N ASP A 116 2.35 17.71 8.93
CA ASP A 116 2.92 18.58 7.91
C ASP A 116 2.04 18.54 6.63
N PRO A 117 1.42 19.66 6.24
CA PRO A 117 0.58 19.71 5.04
C PRO A 117 1.32 19.31 3.76
N ALA A 118 2.61 19.63 3.63
CA ALA A 118 3.40 19.29 2.44
C ALA A 118 3.60 17.78 2.33
N VAL A 119 3.88 17.11 3.46
CA VAL A 119 4.01 15.65 3.51
C VAL A 119 2.68 14.98 3.17
N ARG A 120 1.57 15.42 3.78
CA ARG A 120 0.25 14.81 3.53
C ARG A 120 -0.22 15.01 2.10
N GLN A 121 0.02 16.20 1.53
CA GLN A 121 -0.29 16.51 0.13
C GLN A 121 0.51 15.63 -0.84
N ALA A 122 1.80 15.44 -0.58
CA ALA A 122 2.67 14.63 -1.44
C ALA A 122 2.43 13.13 -1.29
N ALA A 123 2.15 12.65 -0.07
CA ALA A 123 2.06 11.23 0.24
C ALA A 123 0.81 10.53 -0.29
N SER A 124 -0.23 11.25 -0.71
CA SER A 124 -1.51 10.67 -1.16
C SER A 124 -2.04 9.62 -0.17
N LEU A 125 -2.15 10.02 1.10
CA LEU A 125 -2.53 9.12 2.19
C LEU A 125 -3.91 8.48 1.93
N PRO A 126 -4.12 7.22 2.37
CA PRO A 126 -5.42 6.57 2.20
C PRO A 126 -6.53 7.37 2.90
N PRO A 127 -7.76 7.39 2.34
CA PRO A 127 -8.88 8.15 2.92
C PRO A 127 -9.17 7.83 4.38
N VAL A 128 -8.94 6.58 4.80
CA VAL A 128 -9.11 6.14 6.20
C VAL A 128 -8.13 6.83 7.16
N VAL A 129 -6.90 7.09 6.70
CA VAL A 129 -5.87 7.81 7.47
C VAL A 129 -6.23 9.29 7.57
N GLU A 130 -6.67 9.90 6.48
CA GLU A 130 -7.13 11.29 6.47
C GLU A 130 -8.33 11.50 7.38
N LEU A 131 -9.31 10.59 7.35
CA LEU A 131 -10.44 10.62 8.27
C LEU A 131 -9.99 10.55 9.73
N SER A 132 -9.12 9.60 10.07
CA SER A 132 -8.58 9.43 11.42
C SER A 132 -7.87 10.69 11.91
N TYR A 133 -7.05 11.31 11.05
CA TYR A 133 -6.36 12.56 11.33
C TYR A 133 -7.34 13.71 11.60
N HIS A 134 -8.35 13.90 10.75
CA HIS A 134 -9.33 14.97 10.95
C HIS A 134 -10.18 14.78 12.21
N LEU A 135 -10.52 13.55 12.57
CA LEU A 135 -11.21 13.26 13.83
C LEU A 135 -10.35 13.63 15.04
N GLN A 136 -9.06 13.34 15.00
CA GLN A 136 -8.13 13.70 16.07
C GLN A 136 -7.93 15.22 16.17
N GLN A 137 -7.65 15.88 15.05
CA GLN A 137 -7.39 17.33 15.01
C GLN A 137 -8.57 18.18 15.48
N ARG A 138 -9.80 17.71 15.25
CA ARG A 138 -11.02 18.38 15.72
C ARG A 138 -11.42 17.99 17.15
N GLY A 139 -10.61 17.22 17.85
CA GLY A 139 -10.86 16.79 19.23
C GLY A 139 -11.92 15.71 19.39
N PHE A 140 -12.40 15.10 18.30
CA PHE A 140 -13.39 14.02 18.34
C PHE A 140 -12.78 12.67 18.75
N SER A 141 -11.45 12.53 18.71
CA SER A 141 -10.77 11.35 19.25
C SER A 141 -9.43 11.70 19.90
N LYS A 142 -9.15 11.04 21.03
CA LYS A 142 -7.83 11.07 21.69
C LYS A 142 -6.89 9.98 21.20
N ARG A 143 -7.37 9.05 20.35
CA ARG A 143 -6.56 7.96 19.82
C ARG A 143 -5.58 8.49 18.77
N PRO A 144 -4.38 7.87 18.64
CA PRO A 144 -3.46 8.20 17.55
C PRO A 144 -4.09 7.97 16.16
N VAL A 145 -3.59 8.70 15.16
CA VAL A 145 -3.97 8.48 13.76
C VAL A 145 -3.66 7.04 13.36
N SER A 146 -4.60 6.39 12.70
CA SER A 146 -4.49 4.98 12.32
C SER A 146 -4.89 4.75 10.86
N ALA A 147 -4.20 3.81 10.21
CA ALA A 147 -4.59 3.25 8.92
C ALA A 147 -5.52 2.02 9.06
N ASP A 148 -5.79 1.55 10.28
CA ASP A 148 -6.66 0.40 10.54
C ASP A 148 -8.13 0.82 10.57
N SER A 149 -8.91 0.33 9.61
CA SER A 149 -10.34 0.59 9.50
C SER A 149 -11.13 0.24 10.76
N ALA A 150 -10.75 -0.80 11.51
CA ALA A 150 -11.45 -1.15 12.76
C ALA A 150 -11.22 -0.12 13.87
N THR A 151 -10.03 0.46 13.93
CA THR A 151 -9.69 1.57 14.83
C THR A 151 -10.39 2.85 14.41
N VAL A 152 -10.36 3.20 13.12
CA VAL A 152 -11.02 4.42 12.60
C VAL A 152 -12.54 4.35 12.76
N ARG A 153 -13.15 3.18 12.56
CA ARG A 153 -14.58 2.97 12.86
C ARG A 153 -14.93 3.33 14.30
N ARG A 154 -14.13 2.90 15.27
CA ARG A 154 -14.35 3.22 16.70
C ARG A 154 -14.18 4.71 16.99
N GLN A 155 -13.22 5.38 16.34
CA GLN A 155 -13.06 6.84 16.44
C GLN A 155 -14.31 7.57 15.90
N LEU A 156 -14.84 7.10 14.77
CA LEU A 156 -16.05 7.67 14.18
C LEU A 156 -17.28 7.46 15.05
N GLU A 157 -17.46 6.26 15.62
CA GLU A 157 -18.56 5.97 16.55
C GLU A 157 -18.50 6.86 17.81
N GLU A 158 -17.32 7.14 18.34
CA GLU A 158 -17.12 8.09 19.45
C GLU A 158 -17.48 9.53 19.05
N ALA A 159 -17.03 9.97 17.87
CA ALA A 159 -17.34 11.29 17.34
C ALA A 159 -18.85 11.51 17.17
N LEU A 160 -19.54 10.53 16.60
CA LEU A 160 -20.99 10.57 16.39
C LEU A 160 -21.75 10.64 17.72
N LYS A 161 -21.29 9.93 18.76
CA LYS A 161 -21.88 10.04 20.11
C LYS A 161 -21.73 11.44 20.68
N LEU A 162 -20.56 12.05 20.57
CA LEU A 162 -20.31 13.42 21.05
C LEU A 162 -21.21 14.46 20.36
N LEU A 163 -21.37 14.33 19.04
CA LEU A 163 -22.23 15.20 18.24
C LEU A 163 -23.73 14.99 18.53
N GLY A 164 -24.15 13.74 18.77
CA GLY A 164 -25.53 13.42 19.12
C GLY A 164 -25.99 13.96 20.48
N HIS A 165 -25.07 14.18 21.42
CA HIS A 165 -25.39 14.73 22.75
C HIS A 165 -25.47 16.26 22.76
N SER A 166 -25.04 16.96 21.71
CA SER A 166 -25.04 18.43 21.63
C SER A 166 -26.39 19.03 21.21
N SER A 167 -27.38 18.19 20.84
CA SER A 167 -28.66 18.65 20.29
C SER A 167 -29.81 18.77 21.32
N GLY A 168 -29.52 18.64 22.62
CA GLY A 168 -30.53 18.61 23.70
C GLY A 168 -30.48 19.74 24.73
N ALA A 169 -29.65 20.77 24.53
CA ALA A 169 -29.50 21.86 25.50
C ALA A 169 -29.70 23.23 24.83
N THR A 170 -30.91 23.49 24.33
CA THR A 170 -31.38 24.86 24.06
C THR A 170 -32.90 24.90 24.19
N THR A 171 -33.38 25.05 25.42
CA THR A 171 -34.68 25.64 25.78
C THR A 171 -34.57 26.22 27.17
#